data_AF-A0A956ZJ37-F1
#
_entry.id   AF-A0A956ZJ37-F1
#
_cell.length_a   1.000
_cell.length_b   1.000
_cell.length_c   1.000
_cell.angle_alpha   90.00
_cell.angle_beta   90.00
_cell.angle_gamma   90.00
#
_symmetry.space_group_name_H-M   'P 1'
#
loop_
_entity.id
_entity.type
_entity.pdbx_description
1 polymer ?
#
loop_
_entity_poly.entity_id
_entity_poly.type
_entity_poly.pdbx_seq_one_letter_code
_entity_poly.pdbx_strand_id
1 'polypeptide(L)'
;MSFDALALSALLGGWMLCGVVPWLVLSISTRGDAGLIFLPVSMAVAVLAALLVPLLGATDVTGLWLSFLAALAGPALFLAARRHSLGASRLASRARTVDRQHSPESAE
;
A
#
# COMPACT_ATOMS: atom_id res chain seq x y z
N MET A 1 18.30 27.44 -8.03
CA MET A 1 18.52 26.67 -6.78
C MET A 1 17.28 26.63 -5.88
N SER A 2 16.67 27.76 -5.49
CA SER A 2 15.44 27.73 -4.66
C SER A 2 14.19 27.23 -5.41
N PHE A 3 14.06 27.59 -6.69
CA PHE A 3 12.91 27.20 -7.51
C PHE A 3 12.83 25.67 -7.74
N ASP A 4 13.97 25.03 -8.00
CA ASP A 4 14.04 23.58 -8.21
C ASP A 4 13.62 22.80 -6.97
N ALA A 5 14.04 23.27 -5.79
CA ALA A 5 13.64 22.69 -4.51
C ALA A 5 12.14 22.85 -4.22
N LEU A 6 11.55 24.00 -4.58
CA LEU A 6 10.11 24.24 -4.48
C LEU A 6 9.32 23.32 -5.43
N ALA A 7 9.78 23.15 -6.66
CA ALA A 7 9.15 22.26 -7.62
C ALA A 7 9.23 20.80 -7.16
N LEU A 8 10.39 20.36 -6.66
CA LEU A 8 10.60 19.00 -6.17
C LEU A 8 9.75 18.70 -4.92
N SER A 9 9.66 19.66 -3.99
CA SER A 9 8.84 19.49 -2.78
C SER A 9 7.35 19.50 -3.10
N ALA A 10 6.89 20.32 -4.04
CA ALA A 10 5.49 20.30 -4.50
C ALA A 10 5.16 18.97 -5.19
N LEU A 11 6.07 18.43 -6.01
CA LEU A 11 5.92 17.13 -6.66
C LEU A 11 5.86 16.00 -5.62
N LEU A 12 6.78 16.01 -4.66
CA LEU A 12 6.83 15.02 -3.57
C LEU A 12 5.57 15.10 -2.70
N GLY A 13 5.08 16.31 -2.42
CA GLY A 13 3.83 16.55 -1.71
C GLY A 13 2.61 16.00 -2.48
N GLY A 14 2.59 16.17 -3.80
CA GLY A 14 1.57 15.58 -4.68
C GLY A 14 1.57 14.05 -4.63
N TRP A 15 2.74 13.42 -4.69
CA TRP A 15 2.86 11.96 -4.59
C TRP A 15 2.44 11.43 -3.22
N MET A 16 2.79 12.14 -2.14
CA MET A 16 2.33 11.83 -0.79
C MET A 16 0.81 11.91 -0.70
N LEU A 17 0.18 12.98 -1.21
CA LEU A 17 -1.29 13.10 -1.25
C LEU A 17 -1.93 11.93 -1.99
N CYS A 18 -1.37 11.51 -3.13
CA CYS A 18 -1.85 10.34 -3.87
C CYS A 18 -1.72 9.04 -3.05
N GLY A 19 -0.67 8.87 -2.26
CA GLY A 19 -0.55 7.74 -1.34
C GLY A 19 -1.60 7.73 -0.23
N VAL A 20 -2.14 8.90 0.15
CA VAL A 20 -3.10 9.02 1.26
C VAL A 20 -4.44 8.44 0.81
N VAL A 21 -4.79 8.64 -0.46
CA VAL A 21 -6.10 8.23 -1.02
C VAL A 21 -6.34 6.71 -0.87
N PRO A 22 -5.45 5.81 -1.32
CA PRO A 22 -5.60 4.36 -1.09
C PRO A 22 -5.66 3.97 0.39
N TRP A 23 -4.88 4.63 1.24
CA TRP A 23 -4.93 4.39 2.69
C TRP A 23 -6.27 4.82 3.28
N LEU A 24 -6.81 5.97 2.87
CA LEU A 24 -8.10 6.48 3.30
C LEU A 24 -9.23 5.53 2.90
N VAL A 25 -9.21 5.03 1.65
CA VAL A 25 -10.17 4.05 1.14
C VAL A 25 -10.12 2.76 1.97
N LEU A 26 -8.92 2.27 2.28
CA LEU A 26 -8.75 1.09 3.12
C LEU A 26 -9.24 1.34 4.55
N SER A 27 -8.95 2.50 5.12
CA SER A 27 -9.37 2.88 6.48
C SER A 27 -10.89 2.98 6.59
N ILE A 28 -11.58 3.54 5.59
CA ILE A 28 -13.04 3.53 5.52
C ILE A 28 -13.57 2.10 5.41
N SER A 29 -12.96 1.28 4.56
CA SER A 29 -13.36 -0.12 4.35
C SER A 29 -13.21 -0.97 5.61
N THR A 30 -12.18 -0.74 6.42
CA THR A 30 -11.91 -1.47 7.67
C THR A 30 -12.47 -0.78 8.92
N ARG A 31 -13.31 0.26 8.76
CA ARG A 31 -13.89 1.05 9.88
C ARG A 31 -12.85 1.64 10.84
N GLY A 32 -11.70 2.07 10.33
CA GLY A 32 -10.61 2.65 11.12
C GLY A 32 -9.62 1.64 11.69
N ASP A 33 -9.81 0.33 11.44
CA ASP A 33 -8.88 -0.72 11.90
C ASP A 33 -7.62 -0.83 11.02
N ALA A 34 -7.56 -0.07 9.91
CA ALA A 34 -6.32 0.15 9.17
C ALA A 34 -5.45 1.13 9.97
N GLY A 35 -4.82 0.64 11.04
CA GLY A 35 -4.07 1.45 11.99
C GLY A 35 -3.08 2.42 11.35
N LEU A 36 -2.78 3.50 12.10
CA LEU A 36 -1.86 4.59 11.75
C LEU A 36 -0.50 4.11 11.18
N ILE A 37 -0.09 2.89 11.52
CA ILE A 37 1.11 2.22 10.99
C ILE A 37 1.08 2.01 9.46
N PHE A 38 -0.09 1.86 8.83
CA PHE A 38 -0.18 1.67 7.39
C PHE A 38 -0.04 2.96 6.58
N LEU A 39 -0.19 4.11 7.24
CA LEU A 39 -0.04 5.42 6.63
C LEU A 39 1.39 5.63 6.09
N PRO A 40 2.47 5.54 6.90
CA PRO A 40 3.84 5.74 6.40
C PRO A 40 4.24 4.71 5.33
N VAL A 41 3.71 3.49 5.40
CA VAL A 41 3.98 2.45 4.38
C VAL A 41 3.32 2.81 3.05
N SER A 42 2.06 3.26 3.07
CA SER A 42 1.37 3.70 1.84
C SER A 42 2.08 4.89 1.18
N MET A 43 2.56 5.84 1.98
CA MET A 43 3.36 6.98 1.53
C MET A 43 4.65 6.52 0.84
N ALA A 44 5.39 5.62 1.48
CA ALA A 44 6.65 5.11 0.95
C ALA A 44 6.45 4.38 -0.39
N VAL A 45 5.40 3.54 -0.49
CA VAL A 45 5.07 2.84 -1.74
C VAL A 45 4.66 3.82 -2.84
N ALA A 46 3.92 4.89 -2.51
CA ALA A 46 3.52 5.90 -3.49
C ALA A 46 4.74 6.61 -4.09
N VAL A 47 5.69 7.02 -3.24
CA VAL A 47 6.93 7.67 -3.66
C VAL A 47 7.81 6.72 -4.48
N LEU A 48 7.96 5.46 -4.06
CA LEU A 48 8.72 4.46 -4.82
C LEU A 48 8.10 4.17 -6.19
N ALA A 49 6.77 4.05 -6.26
CA ALA A 49 6.06 3.83 -7.51
C ALA A 49 6.19 5.03 -8.45
N ALA A 50 6.13 6.26 -7.92
CA ALA A 50 6.29 7.47 -8.69
C ALA A 50 7.74 7.66 -9.20
N LEU A 51 8.74 7.32 -8.38
CA LEU A 51 10.17 7.32 -8.75
C LEU A 51 10.50 6.29 -9.83
N LEU A 52 9.72 5.22 -9.94
CA LEU A 52 9.93 4.20 -10.96
C LEU A 52 9.69 4.75 -12.38
N VAL A 53 8.79 5.73 -12.54
CA VAL A 53 8.44 6.31 -13.85
C VAL A 53 9.60 7.03 -14.55
N PRO A 54 10.33 7.96 -13.90
CA PRO A 54 11.52 8.55 -14.51
C PRO A 54 12.65 7.52 -14.70
N LEU A 55 12.73 6.49 -13.86
CA LEU A 55 13.66 5.37 -14.06
C LEU A 55 13.36 4.58 -15.35
N LEU A 56 12.10 4.53 -15.79
CA LEU A 56 11.69 3.94 -17.06
C LEU A 56 11.99 4.83 -18.28
N GLY A 57 12.58 6.01 -18.08
CA GLY A 57 12.98 6.94 -19.15
C GLY A 57 11.86 7.88 -19.62
N ALA A 58 10.71 7.90 -18.95
CA ALA A 58 9.64 8.85 -19.24
C ALA A 58 9.87 10.16 -18.47
N THR A 59 10.62 11.10 -19.07
CA THR A 59 10.96 12.40 -18.45
C THR A 59 10.11 13.57 -18.95
N ASP A 60 9.28 13.35 -19.97
CA ASP A 60 8.39 14.38 -20.54
C ASP A 60 7.12 14.60 -19.70
N VAL A 61 6.26 15.52 -20.14
CA VAL A 61 4.94 15.80 -19.52
C VAL A 61 4.12 14.52 -19.31
N THR A 62 4.24 13.55 -20.21
CA THR A 62 3.61 12.23 -20.07
C THR A 62 4.14 11.45 -18.87
N GLY A 63 5.45 11.52 -18.60
CA GLY A 63 6.10 10.94 -17.43
C GLY A 63 5.61 11.56 -16.12
N LEU A 64 5.29 12.86 -16.13
CA LEU A 64 4.67 13.52 -14.98
C LEU A 64 3.31 12.90 -14.66
N TRP A 65 2.42 12.77 -15.65
CA TRP A 65 1.10 12.15 -15.47
C TRP A 65 1.20 10.67 -15.04
N LEU A 66 2.12 9.92 -15.65
CA LEU A 66 2.41 8.53 -15.28
C LEU A 66 2.90 8.44 -13.83
N SER A 67 3.70 9.38 -13.34
CA SER A 67 4.20 9.39 -11.95
C SER A 67 3.06 9.51 -10.95
N PHE A 68 2.07 10.37 -11.21
CA PHE A 68 0.87 10.51 -10.39
C PHE A 68 -0.02 9.27 -10.44
N LEU A 69 -0.17 8.69 -11.63
CA LEU A 69 -0.94 7.46 -11.79
C LEU A 69 -0.28 6.29 -11.06
N ALA A 70 1.04 6.17 -11.13
CA ALA A 70 1.83 5.17 -10.41
C ALA A 70 1.78 5.41 -8.89
N ALA A 71 1.85 6.66 -8.44
CA ALA A 71 1.70 7.03 -7.02
C ALA A 71 0.35 6.62 -6.44
N LEU A 72 -0.71 6.61 -7.25
CA LEU A 72 -2.05 6.16 -6.84
C LEU A 72 -2.21 4.64 -6.96
N ALA A 73 -1.78 4.06 -8.09
CA ALA A 73 -1.95 2.65 -8.39
C ALA A 73 -1.05 1.76 -7.53
N GLY A 74 0.20 2.16 -7.27
CA GLY A 74 1.17 1.39 -6.48
C GLY A 74 0.66 1.02 -5.08
N PRO A 75 0.28 1.99 -4.23
CA PRO A 75 -0.26 1.72 -2.90
C PRO A 75 -1.59 0.99 -2.96
N ALA A 76 -2.46 1.31 -3.92
CA ALA A 76 -3.73 0.60 -4.09
C ALA A 76 -3.51 -0.89 -4.39
N LEU A 77 -2.59 -1.21 -5.30
CA LEU A 77 -2.23 -2.57 -5.68
C LEU A 77 -1.53 -3.30 -4.52
N PHE A 78 -0.64 -2.62 -3.79
CA PHE A 78 0.04 -3.18 -2.64
C PHE A 78 -0.94 -3.52 -1.50
N LEU A 79 -1.86 -2.62 -1.18
CA LEU A 79 -2.89 -2.85 -0.17
C LEU A 79 -3.88 -3.94 -0.61
N ALA A 80 -4.22 -3.99 -1.90
CA ALA A 80 -5.02 -5.06 -2.48
C ALA A 80 -4.31 -6.42 -2.39
N ALA A 81 -3.03 -6.51 -2.74
CA ALA A 81 -2.24 -7.73 -2.60
C ALA A 81 -2.16 -8.18 -1.14
N ARG A 82 -1.98 -7.22 -0.22
CA ARG A 82 -1.90 -7.50 1.22
C ARG A 82 -3.20 -8.05 1.80
N ARG A 83 -4.37 -7.50 1.45
CA ARG A 83 -5.66 -8.05 1.93
C ARG A 83 -5.86 -9.50 1.48
N HIS A 84 -5.43 -9.84 0.25
CA HIS A 84 -5.55 -11.19 -0.26
C HIS A 84 -4.58 -12.16 0.46
N SER A 85 -3.37 -11.71 0.77
CA SER A 85 -2.40 -12.49 1.57
C SER A 85 -2.85 -12.73 3.02
N LEU A 86 -3.43 -11.71 3.68
CA LEU A 86 -3.95 -11.85 5.04
C LEU A 86 -5.22 -12.71 5.12
N GLY A 87 -6.06 -12.72 4.09
CA GLY A 87 -7.21 -13.60 4.00
C GLY A 87 -6.81 -15.08 3.95
N ALA A 88 -5.80 -15.42 3.15
CA ALA A 88 -5.30 -16.79 3.02
C ALA A 88 -4.70 -17.33 4.34
N SER A 89 -3.97 -16.48 5.07
CA SER A 89 -3.34 -16.87 6.34
C SER A 89 -4.36 -17.07 7.47
N ARG A 90 -5.46 -16.30 7.52
CA ARG A 90 -6.55 -16.52 8.49
C ARG A 90 -7.27 -17.86 8.30
N LEU A 91 -7.50 -18.27 7.06
CA LEU A 91 -8.11 -19.56 6.73
C LEU A 91 -7.20 -20.73 7.15
N ALA A 92 -5.90 -20.65 6.86
CA ALA A 92 -4.92 -21.66 7.24
C ALA A 92 -4.75 -21.81 8.76
N SER A 93 -4.82 -20.71 9.52
CA SER A 93 -4.78 -20.73 10.99
C SER A 93 -6.02 -21.38 11.59
N ARG A 94 -7.21 -21.08 11.04
CA ARG A 94 -8.48 -21.63 11.52
C ARG A 94 -8.59 -23.14 11.25
N ALA A 95 -8.10 -23.61 10.10
CA ALA A 95 -8.02 -25.04 9.81
C ALA A 95 -7.13 -25.79 10.82
N ARG A 96 -5.97 -25.23 11.16
CA ARG A 96 -5.06 -25.82 12.17
C ARG A 96 -5.65 -25.89 13.57
N THR A 97 -6.43 -24.90 13.99
CA THR A 97 -7.07 -24.94 15.32
C THR A 97 -8.19 -25.97 15.42
N VAL A 98 -8.94 -26.19 14.34
CA VAL A 98 -10.01 -27.19 14.29
C VAL A 98 -9.43 -28.60 14.33
N ASP A 99 -8.35 -28.85 13.57
CA ASP A 99 -7.63 -30.13 13.56
C ASP A 99 -7.06 -30.47 14.95
N ARG A 100 -6.48 -29.47 15.64
CA ARG A 100 -5.97 -29.64 17.01
C ARG A 100 -7.04 -30.00 18.04
N GLN A 101 -8.28 -29.56 17.85
CA GLN A 101 -9.38 -29.88 18.75
C GLN A 101 -9.99 -31.27 18.47
N HIS A 102 -9.71 -31.88 17.32
CA HIS A 102 -10.18 -33.23 16.97
C HIS A 102 -9.14 -34.32 17.23
N SER A 103 -7.95 -33.98 17.74
CA SER A 103 -6.98 -34.98 18.17
C SER A 103 -7.45 -35.61 19.50
N PRO A 104 -7.78 -36.92 19.53
CA PRO A 104 -8.42 -37.60 20.67
C PRO A 104 -7.44 -37.90 21.83
N GLU A 105 -6.42 -37.07 22.03
CA GLU A 105 -5.28 -37.35 22.93
C GLU A 105 -5.49 -36.86 24.37
N SER A 106 -6.74 -36.73 24.83
CA SER A 106 -7.06 -36.29 26.21
C SER A 106 -7.97 -37.26 26.97
N ALA A 107 -8.03 -38.51 26.51
CA ALA A 107 -8.81 -39.57 27.17
C ALA A 107 -7.95 -40.65 27.85
N GLU A 108 -6.62 -40.53 27.88
CA GLU A 108 -5.72 -41.50 28.54
C GLU A 108 -4.83 -40.86 29.61
#